data_AF-B4IL81-F1
#
_entry.id   AF-B4IL81-F1
#
_cell.length_a   1.000
_cell.length_b   1.000
_cell.length_c   1.000
_cell.angle_alpha   90.00
_cell.angle_beta   90.00
_cell.angle_gamma   90.00
#
_symmetry.space_group_name_H-M   'P 1'
#
loop_
_entity.id
_entity.type
_entity.pdbx_description
1 polymer ?
#
loop_
_entity_poly.entity_id
_entity_poly.type
_entity_poly.pdbx_seq_one_letter_code
_entity_poly.pdbx_strand_id
1 'polypeptide(L)'
;MSPDQKQALVIELQNLDYCVAMCGDGANDCGALKVAHAGISLSETEASIASPFTSRNPTISAVLKVIKEGRAALVTSFGIFKYMAAYSLVQFISVMILYSIDSNLTDKQYLYVDLGLISIFAFFFGKTESFDGKLVEQVPLSSLISYTPLASLLLHLTVVTAFQVGFICINSRGLNLSSLRVKII
;
A
#
# COMPACT_ATOMS: atom_id res chain seq x y z
N MET A 1 -22.47 -20.03 -26.67
CA MET A 1 -22.00 -18.64 -26.77
C MET A 1 -20.76 -18.63 -27.64
N SER A 2 -20.69 -17.71 -28.61
CA SER A 2 -19.45 -17.47 -29.35
C SER A 2 -18.40 -16.79 -28.44
N PRO A 3 -17.09 -16.92 -28.75
CA PRO A 3 -16.04 -16.21 -28.03
C PRO A 3 -16.27 -14.70 -27.95
N ASP A 4 -16.71 -14.09 -29.06
CA ASP A 4 -17.00 -12.65 -29.14
C ASP A 4 -18.13 -12.22 -28.19
N GLN A 5 -19.15 -13.06 -28.02
CA GLN A 5 -20.25 -12.80 -27.09
C GLN A 5 -19.77 -12.78 -25.63
N LYS A 6 -18.84 -13.67 -25.27
CA LYS A 6 -18.26 -13.69 -23.91
C LYS A 6 -17.45 -12.43 -23.63
N GLN A 7 -16.64 -12.02 -24.62
CA GLN A 7 -15.87 -10.79 -24.51
C GLN A 7 -16.78 -9.55 -24.41
N ALA A 8 -17.80 -9.47 -25.26
CA ALA A 8 -18.77 -8.38 -25.21
C ALA A 8 -19.49 -8.30 -23.86
N LEU A 9 -19.86 -9.44 -23.28
CA LEU A 9 -20.47 -9.48 -21.95
C LEU A 9 -19.57 -8.88 -20.86
N VAL A 10 -18.26 -9.22 -20.87
CA VAL A 10 -17.31 -8.65 -19.90
C VAL A 10 -17.21 -7.14 -20.06
N ILE A 11 -17.14 -6.65 -21.31
CA ILE A 11 -17.06 -5.22 -21.61
C ILE A 11 -18.33 -4.50 -21.14
N GLU A 12 -19.52 -5.05 -21.40
CA GLU A 12 -20.77 -4.43 -20.95
C GLU A 12 -20.87 -4.37 -19.42
N LEU A 13 -20.40 -5.40 -18.71
CA LEU A 13 -20.33 -5.35 -17.25
C LEU A 13 -19.32 -4.29 -16.76
N GLN A 14 -18.20 -4.10 -17.45
CA GLN A 14 -17.25 -3.03 -17.15
C GLN A 14 -17.82 -1.64 -17.42
N ASN A 15 -18.60 -1.47 -18.49
CA ASN A 15 -19.29 -0.21 -18.82
C ASN A 15 -20.33 0.20 -17.77
N LEU A 16 -20.82 -0.76 -16.97
CA LEU A 16 -21.70 -0.54 -15.82
C LEU A 16 -20.92 -0.28 -14.52
N ASP A 17 -19.62 0.05 -14.61
CA ASP A 17 -18.69 0.29 -13.49
C ASP A 17 -18.49 -0.92 -12.56
N TYR A 18 -18.76 -2.15 -13.03
CA TYR A 18 -18.43 -3.36 -12.26
C TYR A 18 -16.98 -3.79 -12.44
N CYS A 19 -16.36 -4.22 -11.34
CA CYS A 19 -15.07 -4.90 -11.41
C CYS A 19 -15.26 -6.37 -11.78
N VAL A 20 -15.01 -6.71 -13.04
CA VAL A 20 -15.20 -8.06 -13.58
C VAL A 20 -13.92 -8.90 -13.49
N ALA A 21 -14.05 -10.11 -12.95
CA ALA A 21 -13.06 -11.18 -13.07
C ALA A 21 -13.63 -12.32 -13.93
N MET A 22 -12.79 -12.95 -14.75
CA MET A 22 -13.17 -14.07 -15.61
C MET A 22 -12.27 -15.26 -15.32
N CYS A 23 -12.83 -16.47 -15.25
CA CYS A 23 -12.06 -17.70 -15.22
C CYS A 23 -12.46 -18.62 -16.39
N GLY A 24 -11.48 -19.29 -16.98
CA GLY A 24 -11.70 -20.16 -18.14
C GLY A 24 -10.52 -21.10 -18.36
N ASP A 25 -10.72 -22.11 -19.18
CA ASP A 25 -9.74 -23.15 -19.51
C ASP A 25 -9.52 -23.33 -21.02
N GLY A 26 -10.43 -22.79 -21.84
CA GLY A 26 -10.43 -22.95 -23.29
C GLY A 26 -9.97 -21.72 -24.08
N ALA A 27 -9.50 -21.96 -25.30
CA ALA A 27 -9.14 -20.90 -26.26
C ALA A 27 -10.31 -19.94 -26.57
N ASN A 28 -11.54 -20.43 -26.44
CA ASN A 28 -12.77 -19.65 -26.61
C ASN A 28 -12.98 -18.59 -25.52
N ASP A 29 -12.23 -18.65 -24.42
CA ASP A 29 -12.30 -17.69 -23.31
C ASP A 29 -11.18 -16.64 -23.38
N CYS A 30 -10.19 -16.79 -24.28
CA CYS A 30 -9.03 -15.91 -24.36
C CYS A 30 -9.39 -14.43 -24.50
N GLY A 31 -10.37 -14.12 -25.35
CA GLY A 31 -10.86 -12.74 -25.53
C GLY A 31 -11.41 -12.17 -24.23
N ALA A 32 -12.26 -12.93 -23.53
CA ALA A 32 -12.87 -12.54 -22.27
C ALA A 32 -11.87 -12.45 -21.10
N LEU A 33 -10.95 -13.42 -21.01
CA LEU A 33 -9.88 -13.46 -20.01
C LEU A 33 -8.95 -12.25 -20.11
N LYS A 34 -8.68 -11.79 -21.34
CA LYS A 34 -7.80 -10.66 -21.62
C LYS A 34 -8.43 -9.31 -21.28
N VAL A 35 -9.74 -9.14 -21.52
CA VAL A 35 -10.42 -7.87 -21.26
C VAL A 35 -10.88 -7.70 -19.80
N ALA A 36 -11.07 -8.80 -19.07
CA ALA A 36 -11.44 -8.75 -17.66
C ALA A 36 -10.36 -8.05 -16.82
N HIS A 37 -10.75 -7.38 -15.72
CA HIS A 37 -9.79 -6.77 -14.80
C HIS A 37 -8.88 -7.81 -14.14
N ALA A 38 -9.40 -9.03 -13.94
CA ALA A 38 -8.63 -10.18 -13.50
C ALA A 38 -9.03 -11.43 -14.28
N GLY A 39 -8.17 -11.88 -15.19
CA GLY A 39 -8.33 -13.14 -15.92
C GLY A 39 -7.58 -14.28 -15.23
N ILE A 40 -8.25 -15.42 -15.02
CA ILE A 40 -7.70 -16.61 -14.36
C ILE A 40 -7.84 -17.82 -15.30
N SER A 41 -6.74 -18.27 -15.91
CA SER A 41 -6.72 -19.54 -16.63
C SER A 41 -6.64 -20.72 -15.66
N LEU A 42 -7.48 -21.72 -15.85
CA LEU A 42 -7.46 -22.99 -15.11
C LEU A 42 -6.62 -24.08 -15.81
N SER A 43 -5.97 -23.74 -16.92
CA SER A 43 -5.19 -24.66 -17.75
C SER A 43 -3.90 -24.00 -18.26
N GLU A 44 -2.85 -24.79 -18.49
CA GLU A 44 -1.59 -24.34 -19.11
C GLU A 44 -1.66 -24.27 -20.65
N THR A 45 -2.84 -24.48 -21.24
CA THR A 45 -3.10 -24.40 -22.68
C THR A 45 -3.16 -22.94 -23.17
N GLU A 46 -3.60 -22.69 -24.41
CA GLU A 46 -3.65 -21.37 -25.05
C GLU A 46 -4.31 -20.26 -24.21
N ALA A 47 -5.25 -20.60 -23.31
CA ALA A 47 -5.87 -19.68 -22.36
C ALA A 47 -4.88 -19.02 -21.39
N SER A 48 -3.80 -19.72 -21.02
CA SER A 48 -2.75 -19.21 -20.13
C SER A 48 -2.00 -18.00 -20.72
N ILE A 49 -1.88 -17.93 -22.05
CA ILE A 49 -1.20 -16.83 -22.74
C ILE A 49 -2.04 -15.54 -22.66
N ALA A 50 -3.35 -15.68 -22.57
CA ALA A 50 -4.28 -14.54 -22.54
C ALA A 50 -4.54 -14.02 -21.12
N SER A 51 -4.36 -14.84 -20.07
CA SER A 51 -4.71 -14.50 -18.69
C SER A 51 -3.49 -14.07 -17.84
N PRO A 52 -3.61 -13.04 -16.99
CA PRO A 52 -2.54 -12.66 -16.06
C PRO A 52 -2.27 -13.70 -14.96
N PHE A 53 -3.26 -14.53 -14.60
CA PHE A 53 -3.10 -15.60 -13.62
C PHE A 53 -3.35 -16.95 -14.28
N THR A 54 -2.42 -17.90 -14.10
CA THR A 54 -2.59 -19.29 -14.56
C THR A 54 -2.49 -20.25 -13.38
N SER A 55 -3.51 -21.08 -13.19
CA SER A 55 -3.52 -22.12 -12.18
C SER A 55 -2.98 -23.43 -12.77
N ARG A 56 -1.99 -24.03 -12.08
CA ARG A 56 -1.47 -25.36 -12.43
C ARG A 56 -2.45 -26.49 -12.12
N ASN A 57 -3.30 -26.29 -11.13
CA ASN A 57 -4.35 -27.24 -10.78
C ASN A 57 -5.68 -26.73 -11.34
N PRO A 58 -6.40 -27.49 -12.19
CA PRO A 58 -7.64 -27.07 -12.85
C PRO A 58 -8.82 -27.09 -11.87
N THR A 59 -8.72 -26.32 -10.79
CA THR A 59 -9.71 -26.25 -9.73
C THR A 59 -10.16 -24.81 -9.56
N ILE A 60 -11.47 -24.61 -9.37
CA ILE A 60 -12.05 -23.29 -9.14
C ILE A 60 -11.53 -22.62 -7.85
N SER A 61 -10.90 -23.39 -6.97
CA SER A 61 -10.25 -22.88 -5.75
C SER A 61 -9.15 -21.85 -6.05
N ALA A 62 -8.58 -21.84 -7.26
CA ALA A 62 -7.64 -20.81 -7.68
C ALA A 62 -8.24 -19.39 -7.60
N VAL A 63 -9.52 -19.24 -7.95
CA VAL A 63 -10.24 -17.95 -7.88
C VAL A 63 -10.27 -17.45 -6.43
N LEU A 64 -10.59 -18.32 -5.47
CA LEU A 64 -10.60 -17.96 -4.06
C LEU A 64 -9.22 -17.56 -3.54
N LYS A 65 -8.16 -18.26 -3.97
CA LYS A 65 -6.78 -17.92 -3.62
C LYS A 65 -6.40 -16.54 -4.17
N VAL A 66 -6.68 -16.26 -5.44
CA VAL A 66 -6.39 -14.96 -6.05
C VAL A 66 -7.14 -13.83 -5.33
N ILE A 67 -8.41 -14.03 -4.95
CA ILE A 67 -9.16 -13.02 -4.19
C ILE A 67 -8.55 -12.80 -2.79
N LYS A 68 -8.16 -13.86 -2.09
CA LYS A 68 -7.53 -13.76 -0.76
C LYS A 68 -6.20 -13.00 -0.82
N GLU A 69 -5.32 -13.39 -1.74
CA GLU A 69 -4.05 -12.71 -1.98
C GLU A 69 -4.24 -11.27 -2.41
N GLY A 70 -5.19 -11.00 -3.31
CA GLY A 70 -5.54 -9.64 -3.73
C GLY A 70 -6.00 -8.75 -2.58
N ARG A 71 -6.81 -9.28 -1.65
CA ARG A 71 -7.24 -8.54 -0.45
C ARG A 71 -6.08 -8.26 0.50
N ALA A 72 -5.21 -9.24 0.72
CA ALA A 72 -4.02 -9.08 1.57
C ALA A 72 -3.05 -8.05 0.96
N ALA A 73 -2.78 -8.16 -0.34
CA ALA A 73 -1.94 -7.21 -1.08
C ALA A 73 -2.52 -5.79 -1.04
N LEU A 74 -3.84 -5.63 -1.17
CA LEU A 74 -4.49 -4.32 -1.11
C LEU A 74 -4.37 -3.68 0.28
N VAL A 75 -4.69 -4.42 1.35
CA VAL A 75 -4.55 -3.92 2.74
C VAL A 75 -3.10 -3.54 3.04
N THR A 76 -2.16 -4.38 2.61
CA THR A 76 -0.72 -4.13 2.79
C THR A 76 -0.27 -2.89 2.03
N SER A 77 -0.66 -2.74 0.76
CA SER A 77 -0.31 -1.57 -0.06
C SER A 77 -0.85 -0.27 0.53
N PHE A 78 -2.10 -0.28 0.99
CA PHE A 78 -2.70 0.86 1.70
C PHE A 78 -1.98 1.17 3.01
N GLY A 79 -1.56 0.15 3.75
CA GLY A 79 -0.75 0.30 4.96
C GLY A 79 0.59 0.97 4.70
N ILE A 80 1.33 0.52 3.68
CA ILE A 80 2.61 1.11 3.27
C ILE A 80 2.39 2.56 2.82
N PHE A 81 1.35 2.84 2.03
CA PHE A 81 1.05 4.20 1.60
C PHE A 81 0.80 5.14 2.79
N LYS A 82 -0.05 4.72 3.74
CA LYS A 82 -0.31 5.50 4.97
C LYS A 82 0.97 5.75 5.77
N TYR A 83 1.81 4.73 5.88
CA TYR A 83 3.10 4.83 6.57
C TYR A 83 4.04 5.84 5.89
N MET A 84 4.19 5.77 4.56
CA MET A 84 5.04 6.69 3.80
C MET A 84 4.55 8.14 3.88
N ALA A 85 3.24 8.36 3.83
CA ALA A 85 2.64 9.69 3.98
C ALA A 85 2.84 10.25 5.41
N ALA A 86 2.67 9.42 6.44
CA ALA A 86 2.89 9.83 7.82
C ALA A 86 4.37 10.17 8.06
N TYR A 87 5.28 9.33 7.58
CA TYR A 87 6.71 9.51 7.69
C TYR A 87 7.18 10.83 7.05
N SER A 88 6.80 11.10 5.80
CA SER A 88 7.25 12.31 5.09
C SER A 88 6.81 13.60 5.79
N LEU A 89 5.58 13.63 6.34
CA LEU A 89 5.07 14.76 7.09
C LEU A 89 5.76 14.93 8.45
N VAL A 90 6.03 13.84 9.16
CA VAL A 90 6.79 13.89 10.43
C VAL A 90 8.23 14.36 10.18
N GLN A 91 8.90 13.85 9.14
CA GLN A 91 10.26 14.25 8.78
C GLN A 91 10.29 15.74 8.40
N PHE A 92 9.32 16.21 7.61
CA PHE A 92 9.21 17.62 7.25
C PHE A 92 9.11 18.53 8.48
N ILE A 93 8.22 18.22 9.42
CA ILE A 93 8.06 19.00 10.67
C ILE A 93 9.35 18.94 11.51
N SER A 94 9.94 17.76 11.64
CA SER A 94 11.18 17.57 12.41
C SER A 94 12.32 18.43 11.87
N VAL A 95 12.47 18.48 10.54
CA VAL A 95 13.50 19.29 9.87
C VAL A 95 13.22 20.78 10.02
N MET A 96 11.97 21.23 9.86
CA MET A 96 11.60 22.64 10.09
C MET A 96 11.90 23.11 11.52
N ILE A 97 11.66 22.23 12.48
CA ILE A 97 12.00 22.48 13.89
C ILE A 97 13.52 22.58 14.08
N LEU A 98 14.30 21.71 13.44
CA LEU A 98 15.76 21.70 13.54
C LEU A 98 16.38 22.97 12.93
N TYR A 99 15.83 23.42 11.79
CA TYR A 99 16.20 24.71 11.19
C TYR A 99 15.89 25.89 12.12
N SER A 100 14.85 25.81 12.94
CA SER A 100 14.50 26.88 13.89
C SER A 100 15.53 27.05 15.01
N ILE A 101 16.43 26.07 15.21
CA ILE A 101 17.56 26.13 16.15
C ILE A 101 18.92 26.16 15.44
N ASP A 102 18.94 26.59 14.17
CA ASP A 102 20.13 26.67 13.30
C ASP A 102 20.88 25.33 13.16
N SER A 103 20.16 24.21 13.24
CA SER A 103 20.73 22.86 13.16
C SER A 103 20.14 22.08 11.97
N ASN A 104 20.89 21.09 11.49
CA ASN A 104 20.47 20.22 10.39
C ASN A 104 20.94 18.78 10.60
N LEU A 105 20.17 17.85 10.04
CA LEU A 105 20.60 16.46 9.91
C LEU A 105 21.68 16.36 8.85
N THR A 106 22.70 15.54 9.10
CA THR A 106 23.76 15.24 8.12
C THR A 106 23.24 14.25 7.07
N ASP A 107 23.77 14.29 5.85
CA ASP A 107 23.40 13.37 4.75
C ASP A 107 23.40 11.90 5.16
N LYS A 108 24.40 11.48 5.96
CA LYS A 108 24.48 10.11 6.49
C LYS A 108 23.32 9.75 7.43
N GLN A 109 22.80 10.73 8.18
CA GLN A 109 21.65 10.52 9.07
C GLN A 109 20.37 10.38 8.25
N TYR A 110 20.16 11.20 7.22
CA TYR A 110 19.04 11.02 6.29
C TYR A 110 19.08 9.66 5.61
N LEU A 111 20.24 9.28 5.08
CA LEU A 111 20.42 7.97 4.44
C LEU A 111 20.14 6.82 5.41
N TYR A 112 20.57 6.95 6.67
CA TYR A 112 20.29 5.93 7.69
C TYR A 112 18.80 5.82 8.00
N VAL A 113 18.07 6.93 8.09
CA VAL A 113 16.62 6.90 8.30
C VAL A 113 15.94 6.23 7.11
N ASP A 114 16.21 6.67 5.88
CA ASP A 114 15.54 6.17 4.68
C ASP A 114 15.87 4.70 4.38
N LEU A 115 17.16 4.34 4.34
CA LEU A 115 17.58 2.99 3.96
C LEU A 115 17.56 2.04 5.15
N GLY A 116 18.00 2.50 6.32
CA GLY A 116 18.15 1.67 7.51
C GLY A 116 16.85 1.43 8.27
N LEU A 117 15.95 2.42 8.32
CA LEU A 117 14.70 2.28 9.07
C LEU A 117 13.50 2.10 8.14
N ILE A 118 13.28 3.06 7.23
CA ILE A 118 12.05 3.10 6.43
C ILE A 118 12.00 1.95 5.42
N SER A 119 13.07 1.74 4.66
CA SER A 119 13.12 0.70 3.62
C SER A 119 13.05 -0.70 4.20
N ILE A 120 13.75 -0.96 5.32
CA ILE A 120 13.71 -2.25 6.02
C ILE A 120 12.29 -2.53 6.52
N PHE A 121 11.66 -1.56 7.20
CA PHE A 121 10.30 -1.71 7.69
C PHE A 121 9.31 -1.96 6.54
N ALA A 122 9.39 -1.17 5.46
CA ALA A 122 8.51 -1.31 4.30
C ALA A 122 8.65 -2.69 3.63
N PHE A 123 9.87 -3.23 3.56
CA PHE A 123 10.14 -4.56 3.01
C PHE A 123 9.53 -5.68 3.84
N PHE A 124 9.68 -5.64 5.17
CA PHE A 124 9.09 -6.66 6.04
C PHE A 124 7.57 -6.54 6.12
N PHE A 125 7.04 -5.32 6.22
CA PHE A 125 5.60 -5.09 6.23
C PHE A 125 4.93 -5.54 4.93
N GLY A 126 5.62 -5.36 3.79
CA GLY A 126 5.19 -5.85 2.47
C GLY A 126 5.05 -7.37 2.36
N LYS A 127 5.67 -8.15 3.26
CA LYS A 127 5.61 -9.62 3.30
C LYS A 127 4.49 -10.14 4.20
N THR A 128 3.34 -9.50 4.14
CA THR A 128 2.15 -9.97 4.86
C THR A 128 1.44 -11.05 4.04
N GLU A 129 1.30 -12.24 4.60
CA GLU A 129 0.62 -13.36 3.96
C GLU A 129 -0.91 -13.19 3.95
N SER A 130 -1.58 -13.90 3.05
CA SER A 130 -3.04 -13.89 3.01
C SER A 130 -3.67 -14.74 4.12
N PHE A 131 -4.92 -14.43 4.47
CA PHE A 131 -5.63 -15.15 5.51
C PHE A 131 -6.21 -16.49 4.99
N ASP A 132 -5.81 -17.59 5.62
CA ASP A 132 -6.23 -18.94 5.22
C ASP A 132 -7.70 -19.29 5.51
N GLY A 133 -8.36 -18.55 6.39
CA GLY A 133 -9.73 -18.82 6.79
C GLY A 133 -10.79 -18.50 5.73
N LYS A 134 -12.06 -18.38 6.18
CA LYS A 134 -13.18 -18.05 5.30
C LYS A 134 -13.11 -16.61 4.83
N LEU A 135 -13.59 -16.35 3.60
CA LEU A 135 -13.79 -14.99 3.13
C LEU A 135 -14.86 -14.30 3.97
N VAL A 136 -14.59 -13.03 4.30
CA VAL A 136 -15.52 -12.16 5.01
C VAL A 136 -16.14 -11.18 4.04
N GLU A 137 -17.39 -10.80 4.28
CA GLU A 137 -18.16 -9.88 3.43
C GLU A 137 -17.57 -8.47 3.37
N GLN A 138 -16.86 -8.05 4.43
CA GLN A 138 -16.25 -6.73 4.50
C GLN A 138 -15.18 -6.56 3.42
N VAL A 139 -15.41 -5.65 2.48
CA VAL A 139 -14.42 -5.28 1.47
C VAL A 139 -13.33 -4.39 2.09
N PRO A 140 -12.05 -4.60 1.70
CA PRO A 140 -10.98 -3.66 2.06
C PRO A 140 -11.27 -2.26 1.51
N LEU A 141 -10.66 -1.24 2.11
CA LEU A 141 -10.78 0.14 1.67
C LEU A 141 -10.34 0.28 0.20
N SER A 142 -11.20 0.87 -0.62
CA SER A 142 -10.95 1.11 -2.05
C SER A 142 -10.39 2.51 -2.35
N SER A 143 -10.47 3.45 -1.39
CA SER A 143 -10.01 4.83 -1.56
C SER A 143 -9.04 5.26 -0.48
N LEU A 144 -7.92 5.86 -0.91
CA LEU A 144 -6.85 6.38 -0.05
C LEU A 144 -7.31 7.62 0.73
N ILE A 145 -8.18 8.43 0.11
CA ILE A 145 -8.73 9.66 0.68
C ILE A 145 -10.12 9.35 1.22
N SER A 146 -10.15 8.50 2.25
CA SER A 146 -11.34 8.31 3.06
C SER A 146 -11.17 9.08 4.38
N TYR A 147 -12.28 9.43 5.02
CA TYR A 147 -12.26 10.15 6.29
C TYR A 147 -11.49 9.39 7.38
N THR A 148 -11.64 8.07 7.46
CA THR A 148 -11.01 7.26 8.51
C THR A 148 -9.48 7.22 8.40
N PRO A 149 -8.86 6.91 7.24
CA PRO A 149 -7.40 7.01 7.09
C PRO A 149 -6.86 8.43 7.31
N LEU A 150 -7.54 9.46 6.82
CA LEU A 150 -7.09 10.85 6.94
C LEU A 150 -7.13 11.33 8.40
N ALA A 151 -8.23 11.07 9.10
CA ALA A 151 -8.35 11.39 10.53
C ALA A 151 -7.29 10.66 11.37
N SER A 152 -7.05 9.37 11.06
CA SER A 152 -6.01 8.58 11.71
C SER A 152 -4.60 9.17 11.50
N LEU A 153 -4.30 9.64 10.30
CA LEU A 153 -3.01 10.25 9.96
C LEU A 153 -2.85 11.63 10.62
N LEU A 154 -3.89 12.46 10.59
CA LEU A 154 -3.90 13.77 11.25
C LEU A 154 -3.69 13.64 12.77
N LEU A 155 -4.39 12.71 13.42
CA LEU A 155 -4.23 12.46 14.85
C LEU A 155 -2.78 12.07 15.18
N HIS A 156 -2.19 11.17 14.37
CA HIS A 156 -0.80 10.74 14.55
C HIS A 156 0.16 11.94 14.42
N LEU A 157 -0.04 12.78 13.41
CA LEU A 157 0.76 13.99 13.20
C LEU A 157 0.65 14.99 14.34
N THR A 158 -0.56 15.22 14.84
CA THR A 158 -0.78 16.14 15.97
C THR A 158 -0.03 15.67 17.21
N VAL A 159 -0.12 14.38 17.55
CA VAL A 159 0.57 13.81 18.72
C VAL A 159 2.09 13.92 18.58
N VAL A 160 2.64 13.54 17.43
CA VAL A 160 4.09 13.61 17.19
C VAL A 160 4.59 15.05 17.23
N THR A 161 3.88 15.97 16.58
CA THR A 161 4.24 17.40 16.58
C THR A 161 4.20 17.99 17.99
N ALA A 162 3.15 17.69 18.76
CA ALA A 162 3.02 18.15 20.14
C ALA A 162 4.18 17.65 21.01
N PHE A 163 4.60 16.39 20.82
CA PHE A 163 5.74 15.83 21.54
C PHE A 163 7.07 16.51 21.16
N GLN A 164 7.33 16.72 19.86
CA GLN A 164 8.56 17.37 19.38
C GLN A 164 8.67 18.82 19.86
N VAL A 165 7.58 19.60 19.77
CA VAL A 165 7.53 20.97 20.26
C VAL A 165 7.66 21.00 21.79
N GLY A 166 6.97 20.10 22.49
CA GLY A 166 7.05 19.99 23.95
C GLY A 166 8.47 19.72 24.45
N PHE A 167 9.19 18.81 23.78
CA PHE A 167 10.59 18.52 24.10
C PHE A 167 11.49 19.77 23.99
N ILE A 168 11.33 20.54 22.92
CA ILE A 168 12.11 21.77 22.72
C ILE A 168 11.75 22.84 23.74
N CYS A 169 10.47 23.02 24.07
CA CYS A 169 10.05 23.96 25.10
C CYS A 169 10.59 23.60 26.49
N ILE A 170 10.73 22.32 26.81
CA ILE A 170 11.37 21.87 28.05
C ILE A 170 12.88 22.13 28.00
N ASN A 171 13.53 21.77 26.89
CA ASN A 171 14.97 21.91 26.75
C ASN A 171 15.41 23.39 26.74
N SER A 172 14.63 24.28 26.12
CA SER A 172 14.89 25.72 26.12
C SER A 172 14.69 26.38 27.50
N ARG A 173 13.89 25.76 28.39
CA ARG A 173 13.76 26.19 29.80
C ARG A 173 14.90 25.66 30.69
N GLY A 174 15.55 24.56 30.31
CA GLY A 174 16.67 23.95 31.05
C GLY A 174 18.06 24.46 30.65
N LEU A 175 18.21 24.99 29.43
CA LEU A 175 19.49 25.50 28.92
C LEU A 175 19.48 27.02 28.79
N ASN A 176 20.20 27.66 29.71
CA ASN A 176 20.72 29.01 29.52
C ASN A 176 21.47 29.03 28.17
N LEU A 177 20.97 29.78 27.18
CA LEU A 177 21.34 29.74 25.75
C LEU A 177 22.82 30.05 25.43
N SER A 178 23.70 30.24 26.41
CA SER A 178 25.13 30.52 26.22
C SER A 178 26.02 29.28 26.08
N SER A 179 25.58 28.09 26.53
CA SER A 179 26.45 26.90 26.60
C SER A 179 26.44 26.00 25.35
N LEU A 180 25.47 26.13 24.44
CA LEU A 180 25.33 25.21 23.30
C LEU A 180 26.08 25.65 22.02
N ARG A 181 26.61 26.88 21.97
CA ARG A 181 27.30 27.43 20.79
C ARG A 181 28.65 26.78 20.44
N VAL A 182 29.21 25.91 21.30
CA VAL A 182 30.61 25.47 21.18
C VAL A 182 30.78 23.97 20.86
N LYS A 183 29.71 23.17 20.77
CA LYS A 183 29.85 21.70 20.66
C LYS A 183 29.45 21.04 19.34
N ILE A 184 29.14 21.82 18.31
CA ILE A 184 28.84 21.28 16.98
C ILE A 184 29.62 22.09 15.92
N ILE A 185 30.94 21.97 15.96
CA ILE A 185 31.84 22.14 14.81
C ILE A 185 32.78 20.94 14.81
#